data_AF-A0A1H9TWH2-F1
#
_entry.id   AF-A0A1H9TWH2-F1
#
_cell.length_a   1.000
_cell.length_b   1.000
_cell.length_c   1.000
_cell.angle_alpha   90.00
_cell.angle_beta   90.00
_cell.angle_gamma   90.00
#
_symmetry.space_group_name_H-M   'P 1'
#
loop_
_entity.id
_entity.type
_entity.pdbx_description
1 polymer ?
#
loop_
_entity_poly.entity_id
_entity_poly.type
_entity_poly.pdbx_seq_one_letter_code
_entity_poly.pdbx_strand_id
1 'polypeptide(L)'
;MKRLGLLLISFLLLAGCQISGGNNSGSTHSNTIIDWVDFLKWDDQEYSGIHSAVITDEQFIGEKVGEVQFNVNENVSNPSYQTRNGDAAYLDKGTDIYEVKGISGMLAVPSDYSINGYKLYYSQNSFDYQWHFEDIVMEEVEKIEIYQEQNNVIISSISNAEKMNEFLDLLVNSEKNPVYEPKTKNGDPDRYSMVFYTGDAFAYQQYLSYDGENYYWHPWDTAVVSGDIAEFLGK
;
A
#
# COMPACT_ATOMS: atom_id res chain seq x y z
N MET A 1 -61.19 -46.34 -14.30
CA MET A 1 -61.21 -44.98 -14.89
C MET A 1 -61.49 -43.96 -13.79
N LYS A 2 -60.48 -43.21 -13.32
CA LYS A 2 -60.55 -41.96 -12.51
C LYS A 2 -59.21 -41.59 -11.83
N ARG A 3 -58.19 -42.45 -11.84
CA ARG A 3 -56.85 -42.15 -11.27
C ARG A 3 -55.76 -41.82 -12.29
N LEU A 4 -56.05 -41.89 -13.59
CA LEU A 4 -55.07 -41.58 -14.66
C LEU A 4 -55.11 -40.12 -15.12
N GLY A 5 -56.11 -39.34 -14.68
CA GLY A 5 -56.25 -37.92 -15.06
C GLY A 5 -55.45 -36.95 -14.19
N LEU A 6 -54.96 -37.38 -13.02
CA LEU A 6 -54.23 -36.51 -12.10
C LEU A 6 -52.71 -36.44 -12.41
N LEU A 7 -52.16 -37.42 -13.11
CA LEU A 7 -50.72 -37.48 -13.43
C LEU A 7 -50.34 -36.69 -14.69
N LEU A 8 -51.30 -36.40 -15.58
CA LEU A 8 -51.04 -35.62 -16.80
C LEU A 8 -51.06 -34.10 -16.57
N ILE A 9 -51.65 -33.62 -15.47
CA ILE A 9 -51.73 -32.19 -15.15
C ILE A 9 -50.47 -31.70 -14.42
N SER A 10 -49.75 -32.57 -13.69
CA SER A 10 -48.50 -32.19 -13.03
C SER A 10 -47.30 -32.03 -13.97
N PHE A 11 -47.35 -32.58 -15.19
CA PHE A 11 -46.25 -32.44 -16.16
C PHE A 11 -46.30 -31.15 -16.99
N LEU A 12 -47.43 -30.44 -17.00
CA LEU A 12 -47.62 -29.21 -17.79
C LEU A 12 -47.30 -27.92 -17.02
N LEU A 13 -46.97 -28.02 -15.72
CA LEU A 13 -46.62 -26.86 -14.87
C LEU A 13 -45.11 -26.65 -14.69
N LEU A 14 -44.27 -27.43 -15.38
CA LEU A 14 -42.80 -27.26 -15.39
C LEU A 14 -42.29 -26.45 -16.60
N ALA A 15 -43.17 -25.95 -17.46
CA ALA A 15 -42.83 -24.94 -18.47
C ALA A 15 -42.77 -23.55 -17.81
N GLY A 16 -41.78 -23.35 -16.94
CA GLY A 16 -41.40 -22.02 -16.47
C GLY A 16 -40.96 -21.16 -17.65
N CYS A 17 -41.47 -19.94 -17.70
CA CYS A 17 -41.23 -18.96 -18.75
C CYS A 17 -39.73 -18.76 -19.01
N GLN A 18 -39.24 -19.23 -20.15
CA GLN A 18 -38.04 -18.71 -20.77
C GLN A 18 -38.37 -17.32 -21.32
N ILE A 19 -38.00 -16.27 -20.58
CA ILE A 19 -38.01 -14.89 -21.10
C ILE A 19 -36.89 -14.81 -22.13
N SER A 20 -37.20 -15.22 -23.36
CA SER A 20 -36.45 -14.85 -24.55
C SER A 20 -36.83 -13.42 -24.91
N GLY A 21 -36.18 -12.45 -24.25
CA GLY A 21 -36.00 -11.12 -24.82
C GLY A 21 -34.94 -11.23 -25.91
N GLY A 22 -35.38 -11.28 -27.17
CA GLY A 22 -34.50 -11.30 -28.32
C GLY A 22 -33.81 -9.94 -28.57
N ASN A 23 -32.66 -10.04 -29.26
CA ASN A 23 -31.96 -9.00 -30.02
C ASN A 23 -30.92 -8.14 -29.27
N ASN A 24 -29.74 -8.71 -29.02
CA ASN A 24 -28.55 -8.40 -29.82
C ASN A 24 -27.37 -9.23 -29.32
N SER A 25 -26.72 -9.95 -30.23
CA SER A 25 -25.38 -10.49 -30.05
C SER A 25 -24.37 -9.34 -30.00
N GLY A 26 -24.34 -8.63 -28.88
CA GLY A 26 -23.18 -7.90 -28.40
C GLY A 26 -22.88 -8.53 -27.06
N SER A 27 -21.72 -9.17 -26.91
CA SER A 27 -21.22 -9.54 -25.59
C SER A 27 -21.24 -8.29 -24.73
N THR A 28 -22.22 -8.17 -23.83
CA THR A 28 -22.08 -7.27 -22.70
C THR A 28 -21.01 -7.93 -21.84
N HIS A 29 -19.75 -7.68 -22.20
CA HIS A 29 -18.65 -7.81 -21.25
C HIS A 29 -19.06 -6.94 -20.08
N SER A 30 -19.56 -7.56 -19.01
CA SER A 30 -19.55 -6.91 -17.72
C SER A 30 -18.07 -6.69 -17.42
N ASN A 31 -17.59 -5.49 -17.73
CA ASN A 31 -16.25 -5.08 -17.37
C ASN A 31 -16.26 -4.86 -15.87
N THR A 32 -16.11 -5.94 -15.10
CA THR A 32 -15.86 -5.84 -13.68
C THR A 32 -14.51 -5.19 -13.51
N ILE A 33 -14.50 -4.02 -12.89
CA ILE A 33 -13.28 -3.38 -12.41
C ILE A 33 -12.94 -4.08 -11.09
N ILE A 34 -11.75 -4.65 -11.03
CA ILE A 34 -11.22 -5.28 -9.83
C ILE A 34 -10.28 -4.27 -9.19
N ASP A 35 -10.55 -3.94 -7.93
CA ASP A 35 -9.63 -3.16 -7.11
C ASP A 35 -8.63 -4.13 -6.48
N TRP A 36 -7.37 -3.99 -6.86
CA TRP A 36 -6.31 -4.90 -6.42
C TRP A 36 -5.65 -4.35 -5.17
N VAL A 37 -5.23 -5.24 -4.26
CA VAL A 37 -4.24 -4.84 -3.26
C VAL A 37 -2.87 -4.76 -3.93
N ASP A 38 -1.95 -3.98 -3.36
CA ASP A 38 -0.59 -3.90 -3.87
C ASP A 38 0.17 -5.21 -3.60
N PHE A 39 0.26 -6.08 -4.61
CA PHE A 39 0.91 -7.38 -4.50
C PHE A 39 1.87 -7.67 -5.65
N LEU A 40 2.80 -8.60 -5.37
CA LEU A 40 3.67 -9.28 -6.31
C LEU A 40 3.61 -10.80 -6.05
N LYS A 41 3.26 -11.60 -7.06
CA LYS A 41 3.27 -13.06 -6.96
C LYS A 41 4.59 -13.60 -7.51
N TRP A 42 5.41 -14.20 -6.66
CA TRP A 42 6.72 -14.73 -7.03
C TRP A 42 7.03 -16.03 -6.28
N ASP A 43 7.60 -17.02 -6.99
CA ASP A 43 7.97 -18.33 -6.41
C ASP A 43 6.85 -18.99 -5.58
N ASP A 44 5.64 -19.01 -6.15
CA ASP A 44 4.39 -19.51 -5.56
C ASP A 44 3.96 -18.81 -4.24
N GLN A 45 4.65 -17.74 -3.86
CA GLN A 45 4.34 -16.89 -2.72
C GLN A 45 3.75 -15.56 -3.17
N GLU A 46 2.89 -14.99 -2.34
CA GLU A 46 2.36 -13.64 -2.54
C GLU A 46 3.08 -12.70 -1.59
N TYR A 47 3.56 -11.61 -2.15
CA TYR A 47 4.24 -10.55 -1.42
C TYR A 47 3.37 -9.30 -1.46
N SER A 48 3.21 -8.64 -0.32
CA SER A 48 2.48 -7.37 -0.21
C SER A 48 3.43 -6.19 -0.22
N GLY A 49 3.04 -5.12 -0.92
CA GLY A 49 3.78 -3.87 -0.94
C GLY A 49 3.87 -3.25 0.46
N ILE A 50 5.04 -2.70 0.77
CA ILE A 50 5.30 -1.98 2.02
C ILE A 50 5.34 -0.50 1.71
N HIS A 51 4.46 0.27 2.35
CA HIS A 51 4.37 1.73 2.17
C HIS A 51 4.95 2.52 3.35
N SER A 52 5.33 1.82 4.42
CA SER A 52 5.81 2.39 5.69
C SER A 52 7.26 2.00 6.00
N ALA A 53 7.99 1.52 4.99
CA ALA A 53 9.39 1.21 5.11
C ALA A 53 10.13 1.60 3.83
N VAL A 54 11.39 1.98 4.00
CA VAL A 54 12.31 2.28 2.89
C VAL A 54 13.57 1.48 3.09
N ILE A 55 14.20 1.05 1.98
CA ILE A 55 15.55 0.49 2.08
C ILE A 55 16.52 1.61 2.43
N THR A 56 17.44 1.38 3.37
CA THR A 56 18.35 2.44 3.82
C THR A 56 19.49 2.71 2.86
N ASP A 57 19.91 1.70 2.10
CA ASP A 57 21.03 1.79 1.16
C ASP A 57 20.97 0.68 0.09
N GLU A 58 21.45 0.98 -1.12
CA GLU A 58 21.49 0.03 -2.24
C GLU A 58 22.36 -1.20 -1.94
N GLN A 59 23.32 -1.10 -1.00
CA GLN A 59 24.13 -2.24 -0.58
C GLN A 59 23.29 -3.41 -0.03
N PHE A 60 22.07 -3.17 0.44
CA PHE A 60 21.16 -4.21 0.92
C PHE A 60 20.37 -4.89 -0.20
N ILE A 61 20.45 -4.40 -1.44
CA ILE A 61 19.82 -5.04 -2.60
C ILE A 61 20.68 -6.22 -3.07
N GLY A 62 20.05 -7.38 -3.22
CA GLY A 62 20.66 -8.66 -3.59
C GLY A 62 20.63 -8.95 -5.08
N GLU A 63 20.65 -10.22 -5.43
CA GLU A 63 20.62 -10.66 -6.83
C GLU A 63 19.23 -10.47 -7.45
N LYS A 64 19.18 -10.26 -8.78
CA LYS A 64 17.93 -10.32 -9.54
C LYS A 64 17.41 -11.75 -9.48
N VAL A 65 16.27 -11.95 -8.82
CA VAL A 65 15.61 -13.25 -8.72
C VAL A 65 14.59 -13.46 -9.83
N GLY A 66 14.09 -12.37 -10.44
CA GLY A 66 12.94 -12.45 -11.32
C GLY A 66 12.63 -11.18 -12.09
N GLU A 67 11.50 -11.23 -12.79
CA GLU A 67 10.95 -10.10 -13.53
C GLU A 67 9.43 -10.21 -13.60
N VAL A 68 8.72 -9.10 -13.46
CA VAL A 68 7.28 -9.02 -13.61
C VAL A 68 6.87 -9.42 -15.03
N GLN A 69 5.98 -10.40 -15.14
CA GLN A 69 5.51 -10.95 -16.41
C GLN A 69 4.19 -10.36 -16.86
N PHE A 70 3.37 -9.90 -15.91
CA PHE A 70 2.03 -9.40 -16.19
C PHE A 70 1.53 -8.44 -15.12
N ASN A 71 1.07 -7.26 -15.53
CA ASN A 71 0.36 -6.33 -14.68
C ASN A 71 -1.13 -6.70 -14.71
N VAL A 72 -1.73 -7.07 -13.57
CA VAL A 72 -3.15 -7.46 -13.52
C VAL A 72 -4.10 -6.27 -13.49
N ASN A 73 -3.65 -5.10 -13.03
CA ASN A 73 -4.46 -3.89 -13.01
C ASN A 73 -4.82 -3.48 -14.44
N GLU A 74 -6.09 -3.16 -14.66
CA GLU A 74 -6.72 -2.86 -15.95
C GLU A 74 -6.67 -3.96 -17.04
N ASN A 75 -5.88 -5.02 -16.84
CA ASN A 75 -5.73 -6.13 -17.79
C ASN A 75 -6.56 -7.36 -17.42
N VAL A 76 -7.08 -7.42 -16.19
CA VAL A 76 -7.94 -8.50 -15.70
C VAL A 76 -9.31 -7.94 -15.29
N SER A 77 -10.36 -8.44 -15.95
CA SER A 77 -11.76 -8.14 -15.61
C SER A 77 -12.54 -9.35 -15.11
N ASN A 78 -11.91 -10.53 -15.06
CA ASN A 78 -12.53 -11.76 -14.56
C ASN A 78 -12.29 -11.88 -13.04
N PRO A 79 -13.31 -11.76 -12.18
CA PRO A 79 -13.13 -11.89 -10.73
C PRO A 79 -12.73 -13.30 -10.29
N SER A 80 -12.81 -14.31 -11.18
CA SER A 80 -12.30 -15.66 -10.94
C SER A 80 -10.86 -15.86 -11.43
N TYR A 81 -10.15 -14.80 -11.83
CA TYR A 81 -8.74 -14.88 -12.19
C TYR A 81 -7.93 -15.33 -10.97
N GLN A 82 -7.04 -16.30 -11.19
CA GLN A 82 -6.10 -16.76 -10.18
C GLN A 82 -4.72 -16.22 -10.56
N THR A 83 -4.13 -15.46 -9.66
CA THR A 83 -2.79 -14.90 -9.81
C THR A 83 -1.75 -16.00 -9.92
N ARG A 84 -0.73 -15.79 -10.74
CA ARG A 84 0.35 -16.74 -11.02
C ARG A 84 1.70 -16.06 -10.88
N ASN A 85 2.78 -16.84 -10.80
CA ASN A 85 4.13 -16.28 -10.69
C ASN A 85 4.43 -15.29 -11.82
N GLY A 86 4.94 -14.12 -11.45
CA GLY A 86 5.19 -12.99 -12.33
C GLY A 86 4.00 -12.02 -12.47
N ASP A 87 2.84 -12.31 -11.88
CA ASP A 87 1.75 -11.33 -11.81
C ASP A 87 2.05 -10.28 -10.73
N ALA A 88 1.76 -9.01 -11.03
CA ALA A 88 1.82 -7.91 -10.08
C ALA A 88 0.61 -6.98 -10.25
N ALA A 89 0.16 -6.35 -9.17
CA ALA A 89 -0.96 -5.41 -9.22
C ALA A 89 -0.60 -4.12 -9.98
N TYR A 90 0.50 -3.48 -9.62
CA TYR A 90 0.81 -2.12 -10.08
C TYR A 90 2.20 -1.96 -10.68
N LEU A 91 2.89 -3.08 -10.96
CA LEU A 91 4.21 -3.06 -11.59
C LEU A 91 4.09 -3.36 -13.08
N ASP A 92 4.86 -2.64 -13.88
CA ASP A 92 4.91 -2.86 -15.32
C ASP A 92 5.57 -4.21 -15.65
N LYS A 93 5.14 -4.82 -16.76
CA LYS A 93 5.83 -5.98 -17.30
C LYS A 93 7.28 -5.60 -17.64
N GLY A 94 8.22 -6.43 -17.21
CA GLY A 94 9.65 -6.18 -17.40
C GLY A 94 10.33 -5.55 -16.19
N THR A 95 9.59 -5.18 -15.14
CA THR A 95 10.20 -4.70 -13.89
C THR A 95 11.00 -5.82 -13.24
N ASP A 96 12.28 -5.56 -13.01
CA ASP A 96 13.19 -6.48 -12.31
C ASP A 96 12.77 -6.67 -10.85
N ILE A 97 12.93 -7.90 -10.37
CA ILE A 97 12.65 -8.29 -8.98
C ILE A 97 13.97 -8.75 -8.36
N TYR A 98 14.32 -8.13 -7.24
CA TYR A 98 15.54 -8.41 -6.48
C TYR A 98 15.19 -8.99 -5.11
N GLU A 99 16.05 -9.86 -4.59
CA GLU A 99 16.00 -10.21 -3.17
C GLU A 99 16.60 -9.09 -2.31
N VAL A 100 16.25 -9.05 -1.03
CA VAL A 100 16.96 -8.22 -0.04
C VAL A 100 18.01 -9.09 0.66
N LYS A 101 19.27 -8.62 0.68
CA LYS A 101 20.41 -9.40 1.22
C LYS A 101 20.17 -9.78 2.67
N GLY A 102 20.25 -11.09 2.94
CA GLY A 102 20.19 -11.64 4.29
C GLY A 102 18.79 -11.66 4.91
N ILE A 103 17.74 -11.24 4.19
CA ILE A 103 16.38 -11.14 4.71
C ILE A 103 15.43 -11.95 3.83
N SER A 104 15.28 -13.23 4.17
CA SER A 104 14.39 -14.14 3.44
C SER A 104 12.94 -13.69 3.56
N GLY A 105 12.20 -13.71 2.45
CA GLY A 105 10.81 -13.28 2.39
C GLY A 105 10.63 -11.78 2.12
N MET A 106 11.70 -11.06 1.80
CA MET A 106 11.66 -9.68 1.33
C MET A 106 12.12 -9.57 -0.12
N LEU A 107 11.40 -8.76 -0.90
CA LEU A 107 11.74 -8.42 -2.28
C LEU A 107 11.83 -6.91 -2.43
N ALA A 108 12.67 -6.48 -3.36
CA ALA A 108 12.82 -5.10 -3.76
C ALA A 108 12.63 -4.97 -5.28
N VAL A 109 11.96 -3.91 -5.71
CA VAL A 109 11.81 -3.57 -7.13
C VAL A 109 12.20 -2.11 -7.36
N PRO A 110 12.91 -1.79 -8.45
CA PRO A 110 13.28 -0.40 -8.75
C PRO A 110 12.05 0.50 -8.85
N SER A 111 12.14 1.71 -8.30
CA SER A 111 11.06 2.69 -8.30
C SER A 111 11.60 4.11 -8.17
N ASP A 112 11.37 4.94 -9.19
CA ASP A 112 11.73 6.37 -9.18
C ASP A 112 10.93 7.17 -8.14
N TYR A 113 9.83 6.61 -7.64
CA TYR A 113 8.94 7.22 -6.65
C TYR A 113 9.28 6.83 -5.21
N SER A 114 10.15 5.84 -5.01
CA SER A 114 10.52 5.39 -3.68
C SER A 114 11.78 6.09 -3.19
N ILE A 115 11.81 6.45 -1.91
CA ILE A 115 13.04 6.94 -1.28
C ILE A 115 14.09 5.83 -1.39
N ASN A 116 15.31 6.22 -1.79
CA ASN A 116 16.42 5.31 -2.10
C ASN A 116 16.16 4.33 -3.27
N GLY A 117 15.16 4.61 -4.11
CA GLY A 117 15.03 4.03 -5.45
C GLY A 117 14.41 2.63 -5.51
N TYR A 118 13.95 2.08 -4.40
CA TYR A 118 13.34 0.74 -4.37
C TYR A 118 12.04 0.71 -3.57
N LYS A 119 11.03 0.08 -4.16
CA LYS A 119 9.80 -0.31 -3.47
C LYS A 119 9.98 -1.70 -2.87
N LEU A 120 9.55 -1.88 -1.64
CA LEU A 120 9.71 -3.12 -0.89
C LEU A 120 8.42 -3.93 -0.86
N TYR A 121 8.57 -5.25 -0.84
CA TYR A 121 7.48 -6.21 -0.65
C TYR A 121 7.88 -7.29 0.35
N TYR A 122 6.93 -7.73 1.18
CA TYR A 122 7.14 -8.81 2.15
C TYR A 122 6.21 -10.00 1.89
N SER A 123 6.70 -11.22 2.13
CA SER A 123 5.89 -12.43 2.08
C SER A 123 4.99 -12.49 3.30
N GLN A 124 3.67 -12.49 3.09
CA GLN A 124 2.68 -12.61 4.17
C GLN A 124 2.81 -13.94 4.95
N ASN A 125 3.47 -14.95 4.38
CA ASN A 125 3.66 -16.24 5.04
C ASN A 125 4.86 -16.25 6.00
N SER A 126 5.77 -15.28 5.87
CA SER A 126 7.07 -15.29 6.54
C SER A 126 7.28 -14.11 7.50
N PHE A 127 6.49 -13.05 7.37
CA PHE A 127 6.60 -11.85 8.20
C PHE A 127 5.24 -11.44 8.77
N ASP A 128 5.25 -11.14 10.06
CA ASP A 128 4.27 -10.23 10.64
C ASP A 128 4.66 -8.80 10.23
N TYR A 129 3.69 -7.96 9.88
CA TYR A 129 3.96 -6.58 9.48
C TYR A 129 4.44 -5.76 10.69
N GLN A 130 5.66 -5.23 10.62
CA GLN A 130 6.38 -4.60 11.75
C GLN A 130 6.83 -3.17 11.44
N TRP A 131 6.18 -2.49 10.50
CA TRP A 131 6.58 -1.15 10.04
C TRP A 131 5.62 -0.06 10.52
N HIS A 132 4.97 -0.27 11.66
CA HIS A 132 4.15 0.75 12.27
C HIS A 132 5.01 1.74 13.07
N PHE A 133 4.46 2.91 13.36
CA PHE A 133 5.16 3.88 14.21
C PHE A 133 5.43 3.32 15.63
N GLU A 134 4.53 2.50 16.16
CA GLU A 134 4.70 1.86 17.48
C GLU A 134 5.79 0.78 17.51
N ASP A 135 6.21 0.28 16.35
CA ASP A 135 7.29 -0.70 16.23
C ASP A 135 8.68 -0.03 16.27
N ILE A 136 8.73 1.31 16.17
CA ILE A 136 9.98 2.06 16.21
C ILE A 136 10.55 2.07 17.63
N VAL A 137 11.73 1.49 17.81
CA VAL A 137 12.51 1.63 19.03
C VAL A 137 13.16 3.02 19.02
N MET A 138 12.54 3.97 19.71
CA MET A 138 12.91 5.39 19.64
C MET A 138 14.37 5.65 20.01
N GLU A 139 14.92 4.87 20.95
CA GLU A 139 16.32 4.96 21.38
C GLU A 139 17.32 4.51 20.31
N GLU A 140 16.88 3.75 19.32
CA GLU A 140 17.70 3.28 18.19
C GLU A 140 17.65 4.24 17.00
N VAL A 141 16.79 5.26 17.02
CA VAL A 141 16.72 6.24 15.92
C VAL A 141 18.00 7.09 15.90
N GLU A 142 18.76 6.98 14.82
CA GLU A 142 20.03 7.68 14.62
C GLU A 142 19.86 8.95 13.79
N LYS A 143 18.88 8.96 12.89
CA LYS A 143 18.62 10.05 11.95
C LYS A 143 17.15 10.06 11.55
N ILE A 144 16.59 11.26 11.42
CA ILE A 144 15.27 11.47 10.80
C ILE A 144 15.46 12.32 9.56
N GLU A 145 14.92 11.88 8.43
CA GLU A 145 14.85 12.70 7.22
C GLU A 145 13.40 12.98 6.87
N ILE A 146 13.14 14.23 6.48
CA ILE A 146 11.81 14.66 6.08
C ILE A 146 11.85 15.02 4.61
N TYR A 147 10.94 14.44 3.84
CA TYR A 147 10.81 14.63 2.41
C TYR A 147 9.48 15.28 2.09
N GLN A 148 9.48 16.16 1.09
CA GLN A 148 8.24 16.57 0.44
C GLN A 148 7.81 15.46 -0.54
N GLU A 149 6.60 14.92 -0.37
CA GLU A 149 6.18 13.69 -1.08
C GLU A 149 6.11 13.87 -2.60
N GLN A 150 5.76 15.06 -3.09
CA GLN A 150 5.52 15.31 -4.51
C GLN A 150 6.74 15.00 -5.40
N ASN A 151 7.95 15.03 -4.84
CA ASN A 151 9.21 14.95 -5.59
C ASN A 151 10.34 14.26 -4.81
N ASN A 152 10.05 13.63 -3.67
CA ASN A 152 11.05 13.03 -2.76
C ASN A 152 12.23 13.98 -2.47
N VAL A 153 11.96 15.28 -2.38
CA VAL A 153 12.99 16.27 -2.05
C VAL A 153 13.14 16.29 -0.54
N ILE A 154 14.36 16.03 -0.07
CA ILE A 154 14.70 16.21 1.33
C ILE A 154 14.58 17.69 1.71
N ILE A 155 13.75 17.99 2.70
CA ILE A 155 13.56 19.35 3.22
C ILE A 155 14.21 19.53 4.59
N SER A 156 14.47 18.44 5.31
CA SER A 156 15.11 18.46 6.62
C SER A 156 15.81 17.15 6.93
N SER A 157 16.91 17.23 7.67
CA SER A 157 17.65 16.10 8.19
C SER A 157 18.04 16.39 9.64
N ILE A 158 17.62 15.52 10.55
CA ILE A 158 17.77 15.67 11.99
C ILE A 158 18.66 14.53 12.48
N SER A 159 19.84 14.87 12.98
CA SER A 159 20.77 13.92 13.65
C SER A 159 21.27 14.45 15.00
N ASN A 160 20.84 15.65 15.39
CA ASN A 160 21.14 16.20 16.71
C ASN A 160 20.15 15.62 17.73
N ALA A 161 20.66 15.04 18.81
CA ALA A 161 19.84 14.34 19.80
C ALA A 161 18.78 15.22 20.49
N GLU A 162 19.09 16.48 20.79
CA GLU A 162 18.13 17.42 21.40
C GLU A 162 16.97 17.69 20.43
N LYS A 163 17.29 18.05 19.18
CA LYS A 163 16.29 18.29 18.14
C LYS A 163 15.49 17.05 17.77
N MET A 164 16.12 15.88 17.79
CA MET A 164 15.45 14.61 17.52
C MET A 164 14.44 14.28 18.62
N ASN A 165 14.82 14.46 19.89
CA ASN A 165 13.89 14.26 21.01
C ASN A 165 12.73 15.25 20.95
N GLU A 166 12.99 16.54 20.67
CA GLU A 166 11.93 17.54 20.47
C GLU A 166 10.95 17.10 19.38
N PHE A 167 11.46 16.63 18.23
CA PHE A 167 10.62 16.16 17.12
C PHE A 167 9.78 14.93 17.49
N LEU A 168 10.41 13.91 18.10
CA LEU A 168 9.74 12.69 18.52
C LEU A 168 8.67 12.97 19.59
N ASP A 169 8.96 13.87 20.53
CA ASP A 169 8.00 14.28 21.57
C ASP A 169 6.74 14.90 20.96
N LEU A 170 6.85 15.67 19.88
CA LEU A 170 5.69 16.24 19.18
C LEU A 170 4.80 15.15 18.56
N LEU A 171 5.40 14.08 18.03
CA LEU A 171 4.68 12.95 17.44
C LEU A 171 4.02 12.07 18.49
N VAL A 172 4.78 11.70 19.54
CA VAL A 172 4.30 10.84 20.63
C VAL A 172 3.17 11.51 21.40
N ASN A 173 3.24 12.83 21.61
CA ASN A 173 2.22 13.59 22.33
C ASN A 173 1.11 14.14 21.42
N SER A 174 1.00 13.66 20.18
CA SER A 174 -0.08 14.06 19.28
C SER A 174 -1.47 13.74 19.85
N GLU A 175 -2.44 14.62 19.59
CA GLU A 175 -3.81 14.48 20.09
C GLU A 175 -4.59 13.51 19.20
N LYS A 176 -4.82 12.29 19.69
CA LYS A 176 -5.67 11.31 19.00
C LYS A 176 -7.07 11.86 18.79
N ASN A 177 -7.49 11.95 17.55
CA ASN A 177 -8.79 12.45 17.14
C ASN A 177 -9.31 11.67 15.92
N PRO A 178 -9.91 10.48 16.12
CA PRO A 178 -10.35 9.61 15.02
C PRO A 178 -11.47 10.21 14.16
N VAL A 179 -12.12 11.29 14.61
CA VAL A 179 -13.17 12.01 13.88
C VAL A 179 -12.67 13.31 13.24
N TYR A 180 -11.34 13.54 13.23
CA TYR A 180 -10.76 14.70 12.58
C TYR A 180 -11.01 14.64 11.06
N GLU A 181 -11.55 15.72 10.51
CA GLU A 181 -11.78 15.89 9.08
C GLU A 181 -10.80 16.95 8.53
N PRO A 182 -9.84 16.55 7.68
CA PRO A 182 -8.90 17.50 7.07
C PRO A 182 -9.59 18.56 6.22
N LYS A 183 -9.08 19.80 6.31
CA LYS A 183 -9.63 20.94 5.57
C LYS A 183 -9.13 20.98 4.13
N THR A 184 -9.88 20.40 3.20
CA THR A 184 -9.50 20.31 1.77
C THR A 184 -10.10 21.41 0.88
N LYS A 185 -10.70 22.45 1.47
CA LYS A 185 -11.41 23.50 0.71
C LYS A 185 -10.50 24.24 -0.28
N ASN A 186 -9.23 24.41 0.06
CA ASN A 186 -8.27 25.18 -0.74
C ASN A 186 -7.31 24.30 -1.57
N GLY A 187 -7.56 22.99 -1.63
CA GLY A 187 -6.70 22.02 -2.30
C GLY A 187 -6.43 20.79 -1.42
N ASP A 188 -5.65 19.88 -1.96
CA ASP A 188 -5.17 18.72 -1.21
C ASP A 188 -4.15 19.16 -0.14
N PRO A 189 -4.08 18.45 1.00
CA PRO A 189 -3.09 18.72 2.04
C PRO A 189 -1.65 18.64 1.50
N ASP A 190 -0.77 19.50 2.02
CA ASP A 190 0.68 19.32 1.84
C ASP A 190 1.09 18.03 2.55
N ARG A 191 1.87 17.18 1.88
CA ARG A 191 2.29 15.88 2.42
C ARG A 191 3.80 15.75 2.53
N TYR A 192 4.20 15.12 3.63
CA TYR A 192 5.57 14.89 4.01
C TYR A 192 5.78 13.42 4.37
N SER A 193 6.89 12.84 3.94
CA SER A 193 7.36 11.55 4.42
C SER A 193 8.42 11.78 5.49
N MET A 194 8.23 11.18 6.66
CA MET A 194 9.17 11.17 7.77
C MET A 194 9.84 9.80 7.80
N VAL A 195 11.16 9.76 7.60
CA VAL A 195 11.94 8.52 7.55
C VAL A 195 12.83 8.42 8.78
N PHE A 196 12.62 7.39 9.59
CA PHE A 196 13.33 7.12 10.84
C PHE A 196 14.35 6.00 10.61
N TYR A 197 15.63 6.36 10.60
CA TYR A 197 16.74 5.43 10.41
C TYR A 197 17.19 4.88 11.75
N THR A 198 17.17 3.56 11.92
CA THR A 198 17.57 2.85 13.15
C THR A 198 18.92 2.13 13.03
N GLY A 199 19.62 2.31 11.90
CA GLY A 199 20.87 1.60 11.58
C GLY A 199 20.68 0.25 10.87
N ASP A 200 19.43 -0.20 10.70
CA ASP A 200 19.09 -1.44 10.00
C ASP A 200 19.01 -1.29 8.46
N ALA A 201 18.79 -2.42 7.77
CA ALA A 201 18.55 -2.45 6.33
C ALA A 201 17.28 -1.68 5.90
N PHE A 202 16.34 -1.49 6.82
CA PHE A 202 15.10 -0.78 6.60
C PHE A 202 15.00 0.41 7.56
N ALA A 203 14.49 1.53 7.05
CA ALA A 203 14.05 2.66 7.86
C ALA A 203 12.52 2.74 7.82
N TYR A 204 11.93 3.22 8.90
CA TYR A 204 10.48 3.37 9.02
C TYR A 204 10.05 4.65 8.31
N GLN A 205 8.98 4.59 7.54
CA GLN A 205 8.39 5.73 6.85
C GLN A 205 6.99 5.99 7.39
N GLN A 206 6.75 7.21 7.87
CA GLN A 206 5.44 7.67 8.30
C GLN A 206 5.07 8.95 7.57
N TYR A 207 3.76 9.18 7.39
CA TYR A 207 3.27 10.34 6.65
C TYR A 207 2.76 11.42 7.59
N LEU A 208 3.16 12.66 7.34
CA LEU A 208 2.63 13.86 7.98
C LEU A 208 1.91 14.70 6.92
N SER A 209 0.74 15.21 7.25
CA SER A 209 -0.07 16.05 6.38
C SER A 209 -0.31 17.42 7.02
N TYR A 210 -0.45 18.46 6.19
CA TYR A 210 -0.87 19.80 6.60
C TYR A 210 -2.03 20.27 5.72
N ASP A 211 -3.19 20.50 6.33
CA ASP A 211 -4.41 20.89 5.60
C ASP A 211 -4.61 22.41 5.45
N GLY A 212 -3.56 23.19 5.69
CA GLY A 212 -3.63 24.65 5.70
C GLY A 212 -3.98 25.25 7.07
N GLU A 213 -4.30 24.43 8.06
CA GLU A 213 -4.53 24.88 9.44
C GLU A 213 -3.83 24.00 10.47
N ASN A 214 -3.97 22.68 10.38
CA ASN A 214 -3.38 21.75 11.33
C ASN A 214 -2.45 20.75 10.64
N TYR A 215 -1.43 20.35 11.39
CA TYR A 215 -0.64 19.17 11.09
C TYR A 215 -1.36 17.94 11.64
N TYR A 216 -1.40 16.87 10.86
CA TYR A 216 -2.01 15.62 11.28
C TYR A 216 -1.36 14.43 10.60
N TRP A 217 -1.48 13.27 11.22
CA TRP A 217 -0.98 12.00 10.70
C TRP A 217 -1.87 10.85 11.14
N HIS A 218 -1.69 9.68 10.52
CA HIS A 218 -2.54 8.51 10.76
C HIS A 218 -1.69 7.28 11.10
N PRO A 219 -1.08 7.21 12.28
CA PRO A 219 -0.36 6.00 12.69
C PRO A 219 -1.31 4.82 12.91
N TRP A 220 -2.56 5.06 13.36
CA TRP A 220 -3.64 4.05 13.50
C TRP A 220 -5.03 4.68 13.43
N ASP A 221 -5.19 5.73 14.23
CA ASP A 221 -6.25 6.73 14.13
C ASP A 221 -5.61 8.04 13.68
N THR A 222 -6.43 8.97 13.19
CA THR A 222 -5.97 10.34 12.95
C THR A 222 -5.54 10.97 14.27
N ALA A 223 -4.36 11.57 14.29
CA ALA A 223 -3.90 12.39 15.39
C ALA A 223 -3.47 13.76 14.88
N VAL A 224 -3.84 14.80 15.64
CA VAL A 224 -3.45 16.19 15.37
C VAL A 224 -2.12 16.45 16.08
N VAL A 225 -1.16 16.99 15.35
CA VAL A 225 0.20 17.26 15.81
C VAL A 225 0.31 18.75 16.14
N SER A 226 1.07 19.10 17.19
CA SER A 226 1.34 20.51 17.52
C SER A 226 1.91 21.27 16.31
N GLY A 227 1.51 22.53 16.17
CA GLY A 227 2.04 23.43 15.14
C GLY A 227 3.54 23.66 15.21
N ASP A 228 4.16 23.40 16.37
CA ASP A 228 5.62 23.52 16.57
C ASP A 228 6.41 22.57 15.65
N ILE A 229 5.77 21.50 15.12
CA ILE A 229 6.37 20.61 14.13
C ILE A 229 6.84 21.36 12.87
N ALA A 230 6.24 22.53 12.58
CA ALA A 230 6.61 23.36 11.44
C ALA A 230 8.09 23.78 11.45
N GLU A 231 8.70 23.93 12.64
CA GLU A 231 10.12 24.30 12.77
C GLU A 231 11.06 23.28 12.12
N PHE A 232 10.62 22.03 11.97
CA PHE A 232 11.38 20.94 11.38
C PHE A 232 11.14 20.77 9.88
N LEU A 233 10.18 21.50 9.30
CA LEU A 233 9.76 21.34 7.90
C LEU A 233 10.39 22.38 6.96
N GLY A 234 11.45 23.05 7.41
CA GLY A 234 12.18 24.04 6.59
C GLY A 234 11.37 25.29 6.26
N LYS A 235 10.32 25.58 7.03
CA LYS A 235 9.51 26.81 6.94
C LYS A 235 10.02 27.89 7.90
#